data_AF-A0A382WFQ5-F1
#
_entry.id   AF-A0A382WFQ5-F1
#
_cell.length_a   1.000
_cell.length_b   1.000
_cell.length_c   1.000
_cell.angle_alpha   90.00
_cell.angle_beta   90.00
_cell.angle_gamma   90.00
#
_symmetry.space_group_name_H-M   'P 1'
#
loop_
_entity.id
_entity.type
_entity.pdbx_description
1 polymer ?
#
loop_
_entity_poly.entity_id
_entity_poly.type
_entity_poly.pdbx_seq_one_letter_code
_entity_poly.pdbx_strand_id
1 'polypeptide(L)'
;MIIQDKTLGAIDPIEASQLTATNGYLIIENSGASPEEYAEWALEFGYHVSPDIWCTDKEHSEYFWRVTNQEVDGENKGLFADDELDWHSNLVPYCDAQEVVGLYAKTITYPTETWICTSIPYFQTLSKDMQEFYKSLSTILWKPGHNTP
;
A
#
# COMPACT_ATOMS: atom_id res chain seq x y z
N MET A 1 6.54 -10.09 -7.98
CA MET A 1 5.89 -10.96 -8.99
C MET A 1 5.15 -10.09 -9.99
N ILE A 2 5.10 -10.45 -11.27
CA ILE A 2 4.36 -9.71 -12.30
C ILE A 2 3.35 -10.65 -12.98
N ILE A 3 2.10 -10.22 -13.07
CA ILE A 3 1.05 -10.85 -13.89
C ILE A 3 0.82 -9.96 -15.10
N GLN A 4 0.98 -10.53 -16.29
CA GLN A 4 0.76 -9.86 -17.59
C GLN A 4 -0.32 -10.60 -18.38
N ASP A 5 -0.89 -9.91 -19.37
CA ASP A 5 -1.82 -10.47 -20.36
C ASP A 5 -3.10 -11.13 -19.79
N LYS A 6 -3.54 -10.68 -18.61
CA LYS A 6 -4.80 -11.08 -17.99
C LYS A 6 -5.63 -9.85 -17.64
N THR A 7 -6.94 -9.93 -17.92
CA THR A 7 -7.88 -8.97 -17.38
C THR A 7 -8.00 -9.16 -15.86
N LEU A 8 -8.34 -8.10 -15.11
CA LEU A 8 -8.42 -8.19 -13.65
C LEU A 8 -9.42 -9.26 -13.19
N GLY A 9 -10.59 -9.36 -13.83
CA GLY A 9 -11.60 -10.36 -13.49
C GLY A 9 -11.19 -11.83 -13.77
N ALA A 10 -10.07 -12.06 -14.48
CA ALA A 10 -9.49 -13.39 -14.67
C ALA A 10 -8.41 -13.74 -13.62
N ILE A 11 -8.15 -12.85 -12.67
CA ILE A 11 -7.20 -13.02 -11.57
C ILE A 11 -8.03 -13.22 -10.30
N ASP A 12 -7.90 -14.38 -9.68
CA ASP A 12 -8.52 -14.65 -8.38
C ASP A 12 -7.87 -13.74 -7.30
N PRO A 13 -8.63 -12.87 -6.61
CA PRO A 13 -8.13 -12.03 -5.53
C PRO A 13 -7.43 -12.81 -4.42
N ILE A 14 -7.89 -14.02 -4.11
CA ILE A 14 -7.34 -14.87 -3.04
C ILE A 14 -6.00 -15.46 -3.47
N GLU A 15 -5.87 -15.91 -4.72
CA GLU A 15 -4.58 -16.37 -5.24
C GLU A 15 -3.59 -15.19 -5.32
N ALA A 16 -4.06 -14.01 -5.73
CA ALA A 16 -3.26 -12.80 -5.78
C ALA A 16 -2.75 -12.39 -4.38
N SER A 17 -3.57 -12.50 -3.34
CA SER A 17 -3.16 -12.19 -1.97
C SER A 17 -2.10 -13.16 -1.44
N GLN A 18 -2.21 -14.45 -1.76
CA GLN A 18 -1.18 -15.45 -1.43
C GLN A 18 0.14 -15.17 -2.15
N LEU A 19 0.09 -14.75 -3.42
CA LEU A 19 1.28 -14.34 -4.17
C LEU A 19 1.92 -13.11 -3.54
N THR A 20 1.13 -12.11 -3.13
CA THR A 20 1.63 -10.91 -2.44
C THR A 20 2.28 -11.28 -1.12
N ALA A 21 1.64 -12.12 -0.28
CA ALA A 21 2.21 -12.58 0.99
C ALA A 21 3.55 -13.32 0.81
N THR A 22 3.68 -14.11 -0.26
CA THR A 22 4.90 -14.87 -0.57
C THR A 22 6.04 -13.98 -1.07
N ASN A 23 5.73 -12.99 -1.90
CA ASN A 23 6.73 -12.20 -2.63
C ASN A 23 6.99 -10.82 -2.01
N GLY A 24 6.12 -10.36 -1.11
CA GLY A 24 6.07 -9.00 -0.58
C GLY A 24 5.42 -7.98 -1.54
N TYR A 25 5.20 -8.34 -2.81
CA TYR A 25 4.56 -7.48 -3.80
C TYR A 25 4.02 -8.26 -5.01
N LEU A 26 3.00 -7.70 -5.65
CA LEU A 26 2.41 -8.15 -6.91
C LEU A 26 2.16 -6.96 -7.83
N ILE A 27 2.58 -7.08 -9.09
CA ILE A 27 2.31 -6.10 -10.14
C ILE A 27 1.34 -6.76 -11.13
N ILE A 28 0.23 -6.10 -11.42
CA ILE A 28 -0.73 -6.52 -12.44
C ILE A 28 -0.67 -5.49 -13.56
N GLU A 29 -0.15 -5.87 -14.72
CA GLU A 29 0.00 -4.98 -15.87
C GLU A 29 -1.14 -5.17 -16.87
N ASN A 30 -1.55 -4.08 -17.51
CA ASN A 30 -2.56 -4.09 -18.57
C ASN A 30 -3.85 -4.82 -18.17
N SER A 31 -4.27 -4.67 -16.90
CA SER A 31 -5.42 -5.38 -16.32
C SER A 31 -6.76 -5.02 -16.98
N GLY A 32 -6.82 -3.88 -17.68
CA GLY A 32 -8.03 -3.38 -18.34
C GLY A 32 -9.15 -2.97 -17.39
N ALA A 33 -8.91 -2.98 -16.08
CA ALA A 33 -9.92 -2.66 -15.07
C ALA A 33 -10.25 -1.18 -15.08
N SER A 34 -11.50 -0.83 -14.79
CA SER A 34 -11.87 0.50 -14.30
C SER A 34 -11.47 0.66 -12.82
N PRO A 35 -11.45 1.90 -12.28
CA PRO A 35 -11.30 2.10 -10.84
C PRO A 35 -12.32 1.30 -10.01
N GLU A 36 -13.59 1.28 -10.41
CA GLU A 36 -14.67 0.57 -9.73
C GLU A 36 -14.46 -0.95 -9.77
N GLU A 37 -14.07 -1.50 -10.91
CA GLU A 37 -13.75 -2.93 -11.04
C GLU A 37 -12.58 -3.33 -10.16
N TYR A 38 -11.56 -2.46 -10.05
CA TYR A 38 -10.46 -2.67 -9.12
C TYR A 38 -10.91 -2.61 -7.66
N ALA A 39 -11.74 -1.64 -7.30
CA ALA A 39 -12.25 -1.49 -5.94
C ALA A 39 -13.06 -2.72 -5.52
N GLU A 40 -13.94 -3.22 -6.38
CA GLU A 40 -14.73 -4.42 -6.13
C GLU A 40 -13.84 -5.67 -6.01
N TRP A 41 -12.90 -5.85 -6.94
CA TRP A 41 -11.95 -6.96 -6.91
C TRP A 41 -11.10 -6.95 -5.62
N ALA A 42 -10.71 -5.76 -5.16
CA ALA A 42 -9.89 -5.61 -3.97
C ALA A 42 -10.64 -6.05 -2.69
N LEU A 43 -11.98 -5.94 -2.63
CA LEU A 43 -12.75 -6.34 -1.45
C LEU A 43 -12.55 -7.82 -1.06
N GLU A 44 -12.31 -8.70 -2.04
CA GLU A 44 -11.99 -10.10 -1.78
C GLU A 44 -10.50 -10.34 -1.46
N PHE A 45 -9.63 -9.38 -1.80
CA PHE A 45 -8.20 -9.43 -1.53
C PHE A 45 -7.89 -9.26 -0.03
N GLY A 46 -8.68 -8.45 0.69
CA GLY A 46 -8.47 -8.20 2.12
C GLY A 46 -9.45 -7.21 2.75
N TYR A 47 -9.27 -6.95 4.05
CA TYR A 47 -10.06 -5.94 4.76
C TYR A 47 -9.66 -4.53 4.34
N HIS A 48 -10.66 -3.66 4.10
CA HIS A 48 -10.46 -2.30 3.61
C HIS A 48 -10.78 -1.26 4.68
N VAL A 49 -9.93 -0.25 4.77
CA VAL A 49 -10.20 0.95 5.56
C VAL A 49 -10.79 2.01 4.62
N SER A 50 -12.04 2.41 4.87
CA SER A 50 -12.70 3.52 4.19
C SER A 50 -12.56 4.77 5.06
N PRO A 51 -11.65 5.71 4.77
CA PRO A 51 -11.65 6.99 5.45
C PRO A 51 -12.61 7.94 4.74
N ASP A 52 -13.39 8.68 5.52
CA ASP A 52 -14.09 9.87 5.04
C ASP A 52 -13.18 11.09 5.27
N ILE A 53 -12.18 11.27 4.40
CA ILE A 53 -11.20 12.38 4.44
C ILE A 53 -11.19 13.14 3.10
N TRP A 54 -10.50 14.29 3.05
CA TRP A 54 -10.54 15.21 1.90
C TRP A 54 -10.09 14.57 0.57
N CYS A 55 -9.16 13.60 0.64
CA CYS A 55 -8.62 12.92 -0.53
C CYS A 55 -9.38 11.65 -0.94
N THR A 56 -10.46 11.28 -0.25
CA THR A 56 -11.29 10.12 -0.62
C THR A 56 -11.91 10.31 -2.01
N ASP A 57 -11.85 9.28 -2.86
CA ASP A 57 -12.40 9.30 -4.23
C ASP A 57 -13.89 8.89 -4.24
N LYS A 58 -14.75 9.77 -3.75
CA LYS A 58 -16.20 9.50 -3.65
C LYS A 58 -16.89 9.27 -5.00
N GLU A 59 -16.24 9.63 -6.11
CA GLU A 59 -16.78 9.39 -7.46
C GLU A 59 -16.68 7.92 -7.84
N HIS A 60 -15.54 7.28 -7.52
CA HIS A 60 -15.24 5.92 -7.95
C HIS A 60 -15.36 4.88 -6.84
N SER A 61 -14.89 5.16 -5.63
CA SER A 61 -15.00 4.27 -4.48
C SER A 61 -14.63 4.96 -3.17
N GLU A 62 -15.41 4.73 -2.11
CA GLU A 62 -15.06 5.18 -0.76
C GLU A 62 -13.76 4.55 -0.22
N TYR A 63 -13.27 3.47 -0.84
CA TYR A 63 -12.03 2.80 -0.45
C TYR A 63 -10.78 3.44 -1.07
N PHE A 64 -10.94 4.33 -2.05
CA PHE A 64 -9.80 4.96 -2.73
C PHE A 64 -9.36 6.26 -2.09
N TRP A 65 -8.04 6.39 -1.98
CA TRP A 65 -7.37 7.61 -1.57
C TRP A 65 -6.67 8.19 -2.80
N ARG A 66 -6.97 9.43 -3.15
CA ARG A 66 -6.34 10.09 -4.31
C ARG A 66 -4.92 10.51 -3.94
N VAL A 67 -3.95 9.75 -4.43
CA VAL A 67 -2.51 10.08 -4.39
C VAL A 67 -2.19 10.89 -5.66
N THR A 68 -2.19 12.22 -5.54
CA THR A 68 -2.06 13.12 -6.69
C THR A 68 -1.59 14.50 -6.26
N ASN A 69 -0.83 15.17 -7.13
CA ASN A 69 -0.45 16.57 -6.94
C ASN A 69 -1.52 17.58 -7.41
N GLN A 70 -2.65 17.09 -7.91
CA GLN A 70 -3.79 17.92 -8.31
C GLN A 70 -4.68 18.25 -7.12
N GLU A 71 -5.42 19.36 -7.23
CA GLU A 71 -6.48 19.69 -6.28
C GLU A 71 -7.63 18.67 -6.35
N VAL A 72 -8.14 18.27 -5.19
CA VAL A 72 -9.09 17.16 -5.05
C VAL A 72 -10.45 17.56 -4.50
N ASP A 73 -10.55 18.68 -3.79
CA ASP A 73 -11.78 19.24 -3.21
C ASP A 73 -11.91 20.76 -3.42
N GLY A 74 -11.11 21.32 -4.34
CA GLY A 74 -11.10 22.75 -4.69
C GLY A 74 -10.19 23.61 -3.79
N GLU A 75 -9.60 23.03 -2.74
CA GLU A 75 -8.65 23.75 -1.86
C GLU A 75 -7.41 22.91 -1.52
N ASN A 76 -7.57 21.60 -1.33
CA ASN A 76 -6.52 20.67 -0.93
C ASN A 76 -6.04 19.83 -2.12
N LYS A 77 -4.77 19.46 -2.10
CA LYS A 77 -4.22 18.42 -2.99
C LYS A 77 -4.44 17.01 -2.44
N GLY A 78 -4.18 16.00 -3.26
CA GLY A 78 -4.21 14.60 -2.85
C GLY A 78 -3.14 14.23 -1.82
N LEU A 79 -3.17 12.99 -1.35
CA LEU A 79 -2.16 12.49 -0.41
C LEU A 79 -0.77 12.45 -1.08
N PHE A 80 0.28 12.74 -0.31
CA PHE A 80 1.67 12.78 -0.77
C PHE A 80 1.96 13.78 -1.91
N ALA A 81 1.12 14.80 -2.06
CA ALA A 81 1.23 15.78 -3.14
C ALA A 81 2.47 16.68 -3.10
N ASP A 82 3.10 16.82 -1.93
CA ASP A 82 4.22 17.73 -1.67
C ASP A 82 5.54 16.96 -1.38
N ASP A 83 5.76 15.85 -2.10
CA ASP A 83 7.02 15.08 -2.12
C ASP A 83 7.42 14.42 -0.78
N GLU A 84 6.44 14.03 0.04
CA GLU A 84 6.63 13.15 1.20
C GLU A 84 6.94 11.70 0.74
N LEU A 85 8.09 11.50 0.09
CA LEU A 85 8.47 10.27 -0.63
C LEU A 85 9.78 9.66 -0.10
N ASP A 86 9.90 9.50 1.22
CA ASP A 86 11.01 8.78 1.84
C ASP A 86 10.76 7.26 1.85
N TRP A 87 11.77 6.49 2.29
CA TRP A 87 11.58 5.05 2.50
C TRP A 87 10.66 4.82 3.71
N HIS A 88 9.46 4.33 3.45
CA HIS A 88 8.47 4.06 4.49
C HIS A 88 7.70 2.77 4.23
N SER A 89 6.92 2.37 5.24
CA SER A 89 5.77 1.47 5.08
C SER A 89 4.54 2.21 5.61
N ASN A 90 3.39 1.96 4.99
CA ASN A 90 2.16 2.66 5.37
C ASN A 90 1.74 2.27 6.80
N LEU A 91 1.26 3.25 7.57
CA LEU A 91 0.71 3.09 8.92
C LEU A 91 1.63 2.43 9.97
N VAL A 92 2.96 2.43 9.78
CA VAL A 92 3.93 1.91 10.78
C VAL A 92 3.72 2.40 12.23
N PRO A 93 3.28 3.64 12.53
CA PRO A 93 3.08 4.05 13.92
C PRO A 93 1.78 3.52 14.57
N TYR A 94 1.05 2.59 13.96
CA TYR A 94 -0.15 1.99 14.53
C TYR A 94 0.10 0.56 15.03
N CYS A 95 -0.56 0.18 16.14
CA CYS A 95 -0.50 -1.20 16.66
C CYS A 95 -1.09 -2.23 15.69
N ASP A 96 -1.98 -1.78 14.81
CA ASP A 96 -2.69 -2.54 13.79
C ASP A 96 -2.44 -1.84 12.45
N ALA A 97 -1.20 -1.92 11.98
CA ALA A 97 -0.77 -1.29 10.74
C ALA A 97 -1.42 -2.00 9.54
N GLN A 98 -1.68 -1.25 8.47
CA GLN A 98 -2.14 -1.83 7.19
C GLN A 98 -1.14 -2.90 6.73
N GLU A 99 -1.65 -4.12 6.52
CA GLU A 99 -0.83 -5.26 6.08
C GLU A 99 -0.57 -5.23 4.56
N VAL A 100 -1.42 -4.54 3.79
CA VAL A 100 -1.32 -4.45 2.33
C VAL A 100 -1.74 -3.05 1.86
N VAL A 101 -1.04 -2.52 0.87
CA VAL A 101 -1.39 -1.29 0.14
C VAL A 101 -1.63 -1.64 -1.33
N GLY A 102 -2.80 -1.28 -1.84
CA GLY A 102 -3.14 -1.40 -3.25
C GLY A 102 -2.99 -0.06 -3.97
N LEU A 103 -2.26 -0.04 -5.09
CA LEU A 103 -2.09 1.15 -5.93
C LEU A 103 -2.71 0.89 -7.31
N TYR A 104 -3.69 1.70 -7.68
CA TYR A 104 -4.30 1.67 -9.01
C TYR A 104 -3.84 2.89 -9.83
N ALA A 105 -3.13 2.64 -10.93
CA ALA A 105 -2.62 3.70 -11.80
C ALA A 105 -3.71 4.16 -12.79
N LYS A 106 -4.44 5.23 -12.44
CA LYS A 106 -5.48 5.81 -13.31
C LYS A 106 -4.91 6.56 -14.51
N THR A 107 -3.94 7.45 -14.28
CA THR A 107 -3.29 8.24 -15.33
C THR A 107 -1.83 8.50 -14.97
N ILE A 108 -0.91 8.08 -15.83
CA ILE A 108 0.52 8.41 -15.70
C ILE A 108 0.83 9.55 -16.67
N THR A 109 1.01 10.76 -16.16
CA THR A 109 1.20 11.98 -16.97
C THR A 109 2.66 12.36 -17.18
N TYR A 110 3.59 11.70 -16.49
CA TYR A 110 5.04 11.87 -16.60
C TYR A 110 5.76 10.58 -16.17
N PRO A 111 7.04 10.37 -16.55
CA PRO A 111 7.81 9.24 -16.07
C PRO A 111 7.87 9.24 -14.54
N THR A 112 7.31 8.21 -13.91
CA THR A 112 7.25 8.04 -12.46
C THR A 112 7.56 6.60 -12.12
N GLU A 113 8.14 6.38 -10.94
CA GLU A 113 8.54 5.06 -10.47
C GLU A 113 8.15 4.91 -8.99
N THR A 114 7.77 3.69 -8.61
CA THR A 114 7.65 3.30 -7.21
C THR A 114 8.67 2.22 -6.93
N TRP A 115 9.58 2.49 -6.01
CA TRP A 115 10.62 1.54 -5.63
C TRP A 115 10.14 0.69 -4.47
N ILE A 116 10.14 -0.63 -4.67
CA ILE A 116 9.68 -1.58 -3.65
C ILE A 116 10.89 -2.34 -3.13
N CYS A 117 11.06 -2.34 -1.81
CA CYS A 117 12.03 -3.17 -1.11
C CYS A 117 11.27 -4.18 -0.25
N THR A 118 11.57 -5.47 -0.42
CA THR A 118 11.00 -6.54 0.41
C THR A 118 12.03 -6.94 1.47
N SER A 119 11.65 -6.75 2.73
CA SER A 119 12.50 -7.07 3.89
C SER A 119 12.65 -8.58 4.10
N ILE A 120 11.72 -9.40 3.58
CA ILE A 120 11.70 -10.86 3.74
C ILE A 120 12.97 -11.52 3.17
N PRO A 121 13.29 -11.42 1.86
CA PRO A 121 14.51 -12.00 1.32
C PRO A 121 15.76 -11.28 1.83
N TYR A 122 15.68 -9.96 2.07
CA TYR A 122 16.83 -9.21 2.58
C TYR A 122 17.27 -9.71 3.96
N PHE A 123 16.33 -9.95 4.87
CA PHE A 123 16.62 -10.49 6.20
C PHE A 123 17.37 -11.83 6.14
N GLN A 124 17.05 -12.68 5.16
CA GLN A 124 17.72 -13.97 4.96
C GLN A 124 19.18 -13.82 4.51
N THR A 125 19.56 -12.68 3.92
CA THR A 125 20.95 -12.41 3.51
C THR A 125 21.84 -11.91 4.66
N LEU A 126 21.25 -11.50 5.78
CA LEU A 126 21.99 -11.01 6.94
C LEU A 126 22.75 -12.13 7.65
N SER A 127 23.84 -11.80 8.35
CA SER A 127 24.53 -12.75 9.22
C SER A 127 23.62 -13.23 10.36
N LYS A 128 23.89 -14.41 10.91
CA LYS A 128 23.11 -14.93 12.05
C LYS A 128 23.10 -13.95 13.22
N ASP A 129 24.24 -13.33 13.53
CA ASP A 129 24.35 -12.36 14.63
C ASP A 129 23.46 -11.13 14.39
N MET A 130 23.35 -10.67 13.14
CA MET A 130 22.47 -9.55 12.79
C MET A 130 21.00 -9.94 12.83
N GLN A 131 20.65 -11.14 12.37
CA GLN A 131 19.30 -11.66 12.48
C GLN A 131 18.87 -11.76 13.96
N GLU A 132 19.72 -12.28 14.84
CA GLU A 132 19.44 -12.38 16.28
C GLU A 132 19.37 -11.00 16.95
N PHE A 133 20.27 -10.07 16.58
CA PHE A 133 20.19 -8.70 17.04
C PHE A 133 18.84 -8.06 16.69
N TYR A 134 18.43 -8.08 15.42
CA TYR A 134 17.15 -7.49 15.02
C TYR A 134 15.93 -8.15 15.67
N LYS A 135 15.94 -9.49 15.86
CA LYS A 135 14.89 -10.21 16.60
C LYS A 135 14.80 -9.80 18.08
N SER A 136 15.89 -9.29 18.65
CA SER A 136 15.92 -8.80 20.03
C SER A 136 15.37 -7.37 20.20
N LEU A 137 15.22 -6.62 19.10
CA LEU A 137 14.72 -5.25 19.14
C LEU A 137 13.20 -5.22 19.22
N SER A 138 12.67 -4.16 19.82
CA SER A 138 11.24 -3.85 19.86
C SER A 138 11.00 -2.42 19.41
N THR A 139 9.92 -2.18 18.66
CA THR A 139 9.47 -0.83 18.34
C THR A 139 8.62 -0.28 19.48
N ILE A 140 8.90 0.94 19.93
CA ILE A 140 8.10 1.63 20.94
C ILE A 140 7.12 2.56 20.24
N LEU A 141 5.83 2.29 20.39
CA LEU A 141 4.77 3.20 19.99
C LEU A 141 4.56 4.23 21.11
N TRP A 142 5.12 5.43 20.92
CA TRP A 142 5.00 6.48 21.91
C TRP A 142 3.58 7.09 21.88
N LYS A 143 2.88 7.02 23.01
CA LYS A 143 1.61 7.73 23.22
C LYS A 143 1.87 9.00 24.03
N PRO A 144 1.70 10.21 23.44
CA PRO A 144 1.73 11.44 24.22
C PRO A 144 0.63 11.40 25.29
N GLY A 145 0.99 11.59 26.57
CA GLY A 145 0.04 11.75 27.68
C GLY A 145 -0.09 10.59 28.65
N HIS A 146 0.53 9.43 28.39
CA HIS A 146 0.72 8.42 29.43
C HIS A 146 2.06 8.67 30.13
N ASN A 147 2.01 9.41 31.24
CA ASN A 147 3.07 9.40 32.23
C ASN A 147 3.30 7.95 32.67
N THR A 148 4.45 7.36 32.36
CA THR A 148 4.90 6.16 33.06
C THR A 148 5.53 6.57 34.41
N PRO A 149 5.40 5.71 35.45
CA PRO A 149 6.09 5.90 36.73
C PRO A 149 7.62 5.92 36.59
#